data_AF-A0A965CBR0-F1
#
_entry.id   AF-A0A965CBR0-F1
#
_cell.length_a   1.000
_cell.length_b   1.000
_cell.length_c   1.000
_cell.angle_alpha   90.00
_cell.angle_beta   90.00
_cell.angle_gamma   90.00
#
_symmetry.space_group_name_H-M   'P 1'
#
loop_
_entity.id
_entity.type
_entity.pdbx_description
1 polymer ?
#
loop_
_entity_poly.entity_id
_entity_poly.type
_entity_poly.pdbx_seq_one_letter_code
_entity_poly.pdbx_strand_id
1 'polypeptide(L)' 'MSIREVCSCGAEFETDLPDQVELVKNWRRTHKHQVDKPERKDSSILSNTDNAVIGFQPELPVFNDGEEI' A
#
# COMPACT_ATOMS: atom_id res chain seq x y z
N MET A 1 -18.97 -5.30 10.79
CA MET A 1 -18.19 -5.27 9.53
C MET A 1 -17.37 -4.03 9.64
N SER A 2 -16.12 -4.12 10.08
CA SER A 2 -15.32 -2.96 10.47
C SER A 2 -14.63 -2.32 9.28
N ILE A 3 -14.41 -1.00 9.36
CA ILE A 3 -13.57 -0.25 8.41
C ILE A 3 -12.25 0.12 9.09
N ARG A 4 -11.15 -0.10 8.38
CA ARG A 4 -9.81 0.38 8.71
C ARG A 4 -9.28 1.24 7.57
N GLU A 5 -8.81 2.43 7.90
CA GLU A 5 -8.22 3.38 6.95
C GLU A 5 -6.88 3.88 7.47
N VAL A 6 -5.94 4.09 6.55
CA VAL A 6 -4.61 4.60 6.86
C VAL A 6 -4.33 5.82 5.98
N CYS A 7 -3.99 6.94 6.61
CA CYS A 7 -3.54 8.13 5.92
C CYS A 7 -2.08 7.94 5.49
N SER A 8 -1.67 8.57 4.39
CA SER A 8 -0.28 8.51 3.91
C SER A 8 0.76 9.02 4.93
N CYS A 9 0.35 9.80 5.94
CA CYS A 9 1.24 10.19 7.06
C CYS A 9 1.42 9.09 8.12
N GLY A 10 0.77 7.94 7.93
CA GLY A 10 0.80 6.81 8.85
C GLY A 10 -0.25 6.86 9.97
N ALA A 11 -1.18 7.81 9.97
CA ALA A 11 -2.29 7.83 10.92
C ALA A 11 -3.31 6.75 10.56
N GLU A 12 -3.75 5.99 11.57
CA GLU A 12 -4.68 4.86 11.40
C GLU A 12 -6.05 5.21 12.03
N PHE A 13 -7.11 4.78 11.36
CA PHE A 13 -8.49 4.94 11.80
C PHE A 13 -9.22 3.62 11.69
N GLU A 14 -9.83 3.17 12.77
CA GLU A 14 -10.59 1.92 12.83
C GLU A 14 -11.93 2.13 13.52
N THR A 15 -12.99 1.58 12.95
CA THR A 15 -14.33 1.60 13.56
C THR A 15 -15.16 0.39 13.11
N ASP A 16 -16.03 -0.10 13.99
CA ASP A 16 -17.03 -1.16 13.71
C ASP A 16 -18.46 -0.65 13.98
N LEU A 17 -18.64 0.67 14.03
CA LEU A 17 -19.95 1.28 14.31
C LEU A 17 -20.86 1.24 13.07
N PRO A 18 -22.20 1.24 13.26
CA PRO A 18 -23.15 1.26 12.14
C PRO A 18 -22.94 2.45 11.19
N ASP A 19 -22.53 3.60 11.72
CA ASP A 19 -22.25 4.84 10.96
C ASP A 19 -20.79 4.98 10.50
N GLN A 20 -20.06 3.87 10.41
CA GLN A 20 -18.63 3.84 10.09
C GLN A 20 -18.22 4.66 8.86
N VAL A 21 -19.05 4.71 7.81
CA VAL A 21 -18.76 5.47 6.60
C VAL A 21 -18.76 6.98 6.86
N GLU A 22 -19.68 7.47 7.70
CA GLU A 22 -19.73 8.87 8.08
C GLU A 22 -18.55 9.24 8.97
N LEU A 23 -18.17 8.35 9.89
CA LEU A 23 -17.01 8.54 10.75
C LEU A 23 -15.71 8.64 9.96
N VAL A 24 -15.53 7.78 8.94
CA VAL A 24 -14.37 7.85 8.02
C VAL A 24 -14.38 9.17 7.23
N LYS A 25 -15.54 9.60 6.71
CA LYS A 25 -15.66 10.88 6.00
C LYS A 25 -15.30 12.06 6.90
N ASN A 26 -15.78 12.07 8.14
CA ASN A 26 -15.46 13.10 9.11
C ASN A 26 -13.97 13.08 9.49
N TRP A 27 -13.40 11.89 9.67
CA TRP A 27 -11.98 11.71 9.91
C TRP A 27 -11.16 12.30 8.76
N ARG A 28 -11.44 11.97 7.49
CA ARG A 28 -10.75 12.57 6.33
C ARG A 28 -10.87 14.10 6.25
N ARG A 29 -12.00 14.67 6.70
CA ARG A 29 -12.24 16.11 6.69
C ARG A 29 -11.50 16.86 7.79
N THR A 30 -11.41 16.26 8.97
CA THR A 30 -10.81 16.87 10.17
C THR A 30 -9.34 16.54 10.33
N HIS A 31 -8.91 15.42 9.76
CA HIS A 31 -7.52 14.98 9.75
C HIS A 31 -6.69 15.85 8.80
N LYS A 32 -5.85 16.70 9.39
CA LYS A 32 -4.81 17.40 8.63
C LYS A 32 -3.61 16.48 8.47
N HIS A 33 -3.37 16.03 7.25
CA HIS A 33 -2.18 15.25 6.90
C HIS A 33 -0.94 15.99 7.42
N GLN A 34 -0.27 15.38 8.40
CA GLN A 34 0.93 15.93 9.00
C GLN A 34 2.09 15.61 8.06
N VAL A 35 2.44 16.55 7.17
CA VAL A 35 3.61 16.46 6.28
C VAL A 35 4.92 16.47 7.10
N ASP A 36 4.89 17.07 8.29
CA ASP A 36 6.06 17.37 9.11
C ASP A 36 6.32 16.38 10.26
N LYS A 37 5.60 15.24 10.31
CA LYS A 37 5.92 14.24 11.33
C LYS A 37 7.12 13.44 10.83
N PRO A 38 8.22 13.40 11.61
CA PRO A 38 9.49 12.84 11.17
C PRO A 38 9.28 11.42 10.71
N GLU A 39 9.97 11.09 9.62
CA GLU A 39 10.15 9.77 9.04
C GLU A 39 9.71 8.68 10.01
N ARG A 40 8.69 7.90 9.62
CA ARG A 40 8.47 6.60 10.25
C ARG A 40 9.86 6.01 10.40
N LYS A 41 10.36 5.90 11.64
CA LYS A 41 11.45 4.99 11.93
C LYS A 41 10.92 3.68 11.43
N ASP A 42 11.37 3.28 10.24
CA ASP A 42 11.26 1.94 9.73
C ASP A 42 11.69 1.06 10.89
N SER A 43 10.68 0.59 11.62
CA SER A 43 10.85 -0.52 12.52
C SER A 43 10.99 -1.66 11.53
N SER A 44 12.21 -1.79 11.01
CA SER A 44 12.73 -2.94 10.30
C SER A 44 12.65 -4.12 11.27
N ILE A 45 11.42 -4.54 11.55
CA ILE A 45 11.10 -5.80 12.17
C ILE A 45 11.25 -6.79 11.02
N LEU A 46 12.51 -7.17 10.82
CA LEU A 46 12.97 -8.48 10.37
C LEU A 46 11.96 -9.23 9.49
N SER A 47 11.75 -8.76 8.26
CA SER A 47 11.28 -9.67 7.22
C SER A 47 12.50 -10.38 6.68
N ASN A 48 12.73 -11.54 7.30
CA ASN A 48 13.62 -12.59 6.85
C ASN A 48 13.65 -12.66 5.32
N THR A 49 14.86 -12.57 4.77
CA THR A 49 15.17 -12.64 3.34
C THR A 49 14.72 -13.98 2.77
N ASP A 50 13.50 -14.06 2.23
CA ASP A 50 13.12 -15.17 1.36
C ASP A 50 12.22 -14.67 0.22
N ASN A 51 12.91 -14.16 -0.80
CA ASN A 51 12.62 -14.31 -2.23
C ASN A 51 11.17 -14.03 -2.71
N ALA A 52 10.77 -12.76 -2.75
CA ALA A 52 9.72 -12.30 -3.66
C ALA A 52 10.34 -11.41 -4.73
N VAL A 53 10.69 -12.01 -5.87
CA VAL A 53 10.94 -11.28 -7.12
C VAL A 53 9.64 -10.57 -7.51
N ILE A 54 9.48 -9.32 -7.09
CA ILE A 54 8.45 -8.42 -7.62
C ILE A 54 9.07 -7.68 -8.81
N GLY A 55 9.24 -8.42 -9.90
CA GLY A 55 9.66 -7.87 -11.19
C GLY A 55 8.53 -8.06 -12.20
N PHE A 56 7.87 -6.97 -12.57
CA PHE A 56 7.05 -6.94 -13.78
C PHE A 56 7.99 -7.23 -14.96
N GLN A 57 7.91 -8.44 -15.54
CA GLN A 57 8.54 -8.73 -16.82
C GLN A 57 7.54 -8.40 -17.92
N PRO A 58 7.71 -7.34 -18.72
CA PRO A 58 6.97 -7.21 -19.96
C PRO A 58 7.44 -8.33 -20.88
N GLU A 59 6.50 -9.21 -21.24
CA GLU A 59 6.71 -10.32 -22.17
C GLU A 59 7.10 -9.72 -23.53
N LEU A 60 8.38 -9.82 -23.91
CA LEU A 60 8.82 -9.46 -25.25
C LEU A 60 8.24 -10.50 -26.23
N PRO A 61 7.67 -10.08 -27.38
CA PRO A 61 7.23 -11.04 -28.38
C PRO A 61 8.44 -11.80 -28.92
N VAL A 62 8.39 -13.13 -28.80
CA VAL A 62 9.34 -14.04 -29.44
C VAL A 62 9.12 -13.95 -30.95
N PHE A 63 10.03 -13.28 -31.65
CA PHE A 63 10.16 -13.45 -33.09
C PHE A 63 10.85 -14.78 -33.34
N ASN A 64 10.05 -15.78 -33.72
CA ASN A 64 10.50 -17.07 -34.21
C ASN A 64 11.06 -16.87 -35.63
N ASP A 65 12.34 -16.54 -35.76
CA ASP A 65 13.03 -16.62 -37.04
C ASP A 65 13.43 -18.09 -37.27
N GLY A 66 12.53 -18.80 -37.94
CA GLY A 66 12.87 -20.06 -38.56
C GLY A 66 13.58 -19.76 -39.87
N GLU A 67 14.89 -19.99 -39.93
CA GLU A 67 15.59 -20.19 -41.20
C GLU A 67 16.59 -21.34 -41.05
N GLU A 68 16.27 -22.43 -41.76
CA GLU A 68 17.16 -23.53 -42.09
C GLU A 68 18.35 -23.02 -42.91
N ILE A 69 19.58 -23.42 -42.55
CA ILE A 69 20.64 -23.86 -43.47
C ILE A 69 21.62 -24.79 -42.75
#